data_AF-A0A9E5T557-F1
#
_entry.id   AF-A0A9E5T557-F1
#
_cell.length_a   1.000
_cell.length_b   1.000
_cell.length_c   1.000
_cell.angle_alpha   90.00
_cell.angle_beta   90.00
_cell.angle_gamma   90.00
#
_symmetry.space_group_name_H-M   'P 1'
#
loop_
_entity.id
_entity.type
_entity.pdbx_description
1 polymer ?
#
loop_
_entity_poly.entity_id
_entity_poly.type
_entity_poly.pdbx_seq_one_letter_code
_entity_poly.pdbx_strand_id
1 'polypeptide(L)'
;MRFPLKALSRAVLVCLLTAGALAGCNVGSYEDAVDQFNRNAPPPAPPPPPPPPPPPAGFGPNFSEIQASVFTPDCATSGCHSGGSPSAGLNLEAANSYAQLVGIASTQDPGVQRVNPGNPNQSYLITKLEGPGAAGGQMPPSGPMAQADIDVIRQWITDGAIDDTVVPNNPIRITTITPAPNADLTAAPTQIVVGFDREVDATSVDLNSFLVESTGGDGIFGNGNDASITAASITVPAANPQSAVFDLTGVALADDIYRVTLLGSGNTPIMDLGGNILDGEYMGVFPTGNGVQGGDFVVQFTLTTPIVLGPTLTQIQAVIFGPTCATANCHSGAVPDAGLDLSDEMTSRMNLVGVPTTQLGGAGIRVISGDPDNSYLIQKLENAPGIEGVRMPLGAPALPQADIDVIRQWITDGVP
;
A
#
# COMPACT_ATOMS: atom_id res chain seq x y z
N MET A 1 53.61 47.65 -38.42
CA MET A 1 54.69 47.70 -39.44
C MET A 1 55.12 46.27 -39.77
N ARG A 2 55.65 46.08 -40.98
CA ARG A 2 55.81 44.85 -41.76
C ARG A 2 56.69 43.75 -41.13
N PHE A 3 56.36 42.47 -41.40
CA PHE A 3 57.25 41.27 -41.42
C PHE A 3 58.47 41.49 -42.36
N PRO A 4 59.64 40.76 -42.28
CA PRO A 4 59.69 39.27 -42.34
C PRO A 4 60.95 38.48 -41.80
N LEU A 5 60.73 37.16 -41.66
CA LEU A 5 61.51 35.92 -41.99
C LEU A 5 63.06 35.75 -41.89
N LYS A 6 63.41 34.52 -41.42
CA LYS A 6 64.50 33.55 -41.82
C LYS A 6 65.91 33.76 -41.21
N ALA A 7 66.75 32.77 -40.88
CA ALA A 7 66.78 31.29 -40.95
C ALA A 7 68.04 30.72 -40.24
N LEU A 8 68.01 29.41 -39.88
CA LEU A 8 69.03 28.31 -39.91
C LEU A 8 70.55 28.59 -39.69
N SER A 9 71.45 27.68 -39.25
CA SER A 9 71.51 26.36 -38.58
C SER A 9 73.00 25.89 -38.57
N ARG A 10 73.37 24.98 -37.65
CA ARG A 10 74.47 23.95 -37.67
C ARG A 10 75.96 24.34 -37.53
N ALA A 11 76.67 23.69 -36.58
CA ALA A 11 77.61 22.56 -36.83
C ALA A 11 78.63 22.26 -35.67
N VAL A 12 78.68 20.98 -35.22
CA VAL A 12 79.85 20.07 -34.98
C VAL A 12 80.81 20.33 -33.78
N LEU A 13 81.50 19.37 -33.09
CA LEU A 13 81.39 18.00 -32.54
C LEU A 13 82.84 17.61 -32.06
N VAL A 14 83.01 16.67 -31.11
CA VAL A 14 84.23 15.81 -30.82
C VAL A 14 85.33 16.48 -29.93
N CYS A 15 85.99 15.94 -28.88
CA CYS A 15 86.17 14.61 -28.26
C CYS A 15 86.90 14.63 -26.88
N LEU A 16 86.54 13.68 -25.98
CA LEU A 16 87.39 12.71 -25.22
C LEU A 16 88.43 13.12 -24.13
N LEU A 17 88.29 12.61 -22.89
CA LEU A 17 89.14 11.58 -22.20
C LEU A 17 89.07 11.57 -20.63
N THR A 18 88.76 10.39 -20.08
CA THR A 18 89.27 9.65 -18.89
C THR A 18 89.14 10.11 -17.42
N ALA A 19 88.25 9.39 -16.72
CA ALA A 19 88.30 8.67 -15.42
C ALA A 19 89.32 8.98 -14.29
N GLY A 20 88.78 9.10 -13.06
CA GLY A 20 89.46 8.87 -11.77
C GLY A 20 88.45 8.78 -10.61
N ALA A 21 88.50 7.69 -9.82
CA ALA A 21 87.54 7.34 -8.77
C ALA A 21 87.89 7.96 -7.39
N LEU A 22 86.87 8.47 -6.68
CA LEU A 22 86.91 8.80 -5.25
C LEU A 22 85.63 8.27 -4.60
N ALA A 23 85.78 7.49 -3.53
CA ALA A 23 84.68 7.00 -2.70
C ALA A 23 84.00 8.16 -1.96
N GLY A 24 82.73 8.41 -2.29
CA GLY A 24 81.90 9.42 -1.63
C GLY A 24 81.17 8.83 -0.42
N CYS A 25 81.25 9.50 0.72
CA CYS A 25 80.30 9.32 1.82
C CYS A 25 78.90 9.72 1.32
N ASN A 26 77.94 8.79 1.32
CA ASN A 26 76.58 9.06 0.89
C ASN A 26 75.85 9.87 1.97
N VAL A 27 75.89 11.19 1.87
CA VAL A 27 75.05 12.08 2.67
C VAL A 27 73.68 12.07 2.00
N GLY A 28 72.76 11.23 2.50
CA GLY A 28 71.38 11.15 1.98
C GLY A 28 70.76 12.54 1.90
N SER A 29 70.04 12.80 0.81
CA SER A 29 69.41 14.10 0.59
C SER A 29 68.28 14.33 1.60
N TYR A 30 67.94 15.60 1.84
CA TYR A 30 66.75 15.96 2.63
C TYR A 30 65.48 15.26 2.10
N GLU A 31 65.39 15.07 0.78
CA GLU A 31 64.28 14.39 0.14
C GLU A 31 64.21 12.91 0.53
N ASP A 32 65.36 12.23 0.63
CA ASP A 32 65.43 10.83 1.09
C ASP A 32 64.97 10.69 2.55
N ALA A 33 65.27 11.67 3.41
CA ALA A 33 64.85 11.68 4.80
C ALA A 33 63.33 11.94 4.95
N VAL A 34 62.76 12.83 4.14
CA VAL A 34 61.31 13.10 4.10
C VAL A 34 60.54 11.89 3.60
N ASP A 35 61.06 11.23 2.56
CA ASP A 35 60.48 9.99 2.04
C ASP A 35 60.49 8.87 3.07
N GLN A 36 61.57 8.72 3.83
CA GLN A 36 61.65 7.75 4.92
C GLN A 36 60.70 8.09 6.09
N PHE A 37 60.51 9.38 6.39
CA PHE A 37 59.53 9.83 7.39
C PHE A 37 58.09 9.52 6.97
N ASN A 38 57.73 9.81 5.72
CA ASN A 38 56.39 9.57 5.19
C ASN A 38 56.05 8.08 5.03
N ARG A 39 57.03 7.23 4.70
CA ARG A 39 56.83 5.78 4.62
C ARG A 39 56.68 5.10 5.98
N ASN A 40 57.20 5.72 7.05
CA ASN A 40 57.15 5.18 8.41
C ASN A 40 56.13 5.89 9.30
N ALA A 41 55.44 6.92 8.79
CA ALA A 41 54.38 7.59 9.52
C ALA A 41 53.16 6.67 9.64
N PRO A 42 52.61 6.45 10.85
CA PRO A 42 51.33 5.78 11.00
C PRO A 42 50.25 6.54 10.21
N PRO A 43 49.29 5.85 9.58
CA PRO A 43 48.18 6.53 8.92
C PRO A 43 47.47 7.46 9.91
N PRO A 44 47.05 8.66 9.46
CA PRO A 44 46.27 9.55 10.32
C PRO A 44 45.04 8.81 10.85
N ALA A 45 44.71 9.05 12.12
CA ALA A 45 43.52 8.46 12.71
C ALA A 45 42.30 8.80 11.85
N PRO A 46 41.38 7.85 11.61
CA PRO A 46 40.16 8.14 10.89
C PRO A 46 39.42 9.31 11.57
N PRO A 47 38.75 10.18 10.79
CA PRO A 47 37.96 11.25 11.37
C PRO A 47 36.93 10.66 12.35
N PRO A 48 36.62 11.36 13.46
CA PRO A 48 35.59 10.89 14.37
C PRO A 48 34.28 10.68 13.60
N PRO A 49 33.46 9.68 13.99
CA PRO A 49 32.16 9.49 13.38
C PRO A 49 31.34 10.78 13.49
N PRO A 50 30.49 11.09 12.47
CA PRO A 50 29.62 12.24 12.56
C PRO A 50 28.77 12.14 13.83
N PRO A 51 28.46 13.29 14.48
CA PRO A 51 27.59 13.29 15.64
C PRO A 51 26.25 12.61 15.29
N PRO A 52 25.64 11.88 16.23
CA PRO A 52 24.32 11.31 16.01
C PRO A 52 23.34 12.41 15.58
N PRO A 53 22.38 12.10 14.69
CA PRO A 53 21.37 13.07 14.29
C PRO A 53 20.66 13.62 15.54
N PRO A 54 20.25 14.90 15.53
CA PRO A 54 19.47 15.46 16.62
C PRO A 54 18.23 14.60 16.89
N PRO A 55 17.75 14.54 18.15
CA PRO A 55 16.47 13.91 18.45
C PRO A 55 15.37 14.52 17.56
N PRO A 56 14.41 13.71 17.07
CA PRO A 56 13.24 14.24 16.39
C PRO A 56 12.41 15.11 17.34
N ALA A 57 11.66 16.05 16.76
CA ALA A 57 10.72 16.88 17.51
C ALA A 57 9.66 16.03 18.21
N GLY A 58 9.14 16.53 19.34
CA GLY A 58 8.13 15.84 20.13
C GLY A 58 6.68 16.02 19.66
N PHE A 59 6.47 16.73 18.54
CA PHE A 59 5.17 17.11 18.00
C PHE A 59 5.19 17.15 16.45
N GLY A 60 4.02 17.08 15.82
CA GLY A 60 3.81 17.06 14.38
C GLY A 60 3.54 18.44 13.76
N PRO A 61 3.53 18.52 12.41
CA PRO A 61 3.40 19.77 11.66
C PRO A 61 1.94 20.29 11.57
N ASN A 62 1.20 20.20 12.67
CA ASN A 62 -0.18 20.66 12.82
C ASN A 62 -0.20 22.00 13.58
N PHE A 63 -1.08 22.94 13.21
CA PHE A 63 -1.13 24.25 13.88
C PHE A 63 -1.51 24.10 15.35
N SER A 64 -2.46 23.21 15.69
CA SER A 64 -2.85 22.91 17.07
C SER A 64 -1.68 22.40 17.92
N GLU A 65 -0.83 21.52 17.37
CA GLU A 65 0.34 20.96 18.04
C GLU A 65 1.47 21.99 18.21
N ILE A 66 1.72 22.80 17.17
CA ILE A 66 2.67 23.93 17.24
C ILE A 66 2.19 24.96 18.28
N GLN A 67 0.88 25.23 18.31
CA GLN A 67 0.28 26.12 19.31
C GLN A 67 0.50 25.58 20.72
N ALA A 68 0.26 24.29 20.95
CA ALA A 68 0.39 23.67 22.27
C ALA A 68 1.86 23.51 22.72
N SER A 69 2.76 23.17 21.79
CA SER A 69 4.13 22.79 22.09
C SER A 69 5.13 23.93 22.00
N VAL A 70 4.84 24.99 21.24
CA VAL A 70 5.76 26.10 21.00
C VAL A 70 5.12 27.44 21.32
N PHE A 71 4.02 27.82 20.64
CA PHE A 71 3.51 29.18 20.77
C PHE A 71 2.99 29.49 22.17
N THR A 72 2.25 28.57 22.79
CA THR A 72 1.71 28.76 24.13
C THR A 72 2.80 28.80 25.22
N PRO A 73 3.69 27.79 25.32
CA PRO A 73 4.66 27.74 26.41
C PRO A 73 5.80 28.75 26.27
N ASP A 74 6.29 29.01 25.05
CA ASP A 74 7.57 29.71 24.84
C ASP A 74 7.43 31.13 24.27
N CYS A 75 6.29 31.43 23.62
CA CYS A 75 6.12 32.70 22.89
C CYS A 75 5.01 33.58 23.48
N ALA A 76 3.85 33.00 23.79
CA ALA A 76 2.66 33.66 24.34
C ALA A 76 2.79 33.92 25.85
N THR A 77 4.01 34.19 26.32
CA THR A 77 4.30 34.50 27.72
C THR A 77 4.13 35.99 27.99
N SER A 78 3.80 36.33 29.25
CA SER A 78 3.61 37.71 29.68
C SER A 78 4.83 38.57 29.33
N GLY A 79 4.61 39.70 28.65
CA GLY A 79 5.67 40.61 28.20
C GLY A 79 6.32 40.24 26.86
N CYS A 80 5.96 39.10 26.26
CA CYS A 80 6.40 38.68 24.94
C CYS A 80 5.25 38.81 23.94
N HIS A 81 4.56 37.74 23.59
CA HIS A 81 3.49 37.75 22.59
C HIS A 81 2.11 37.38 23.17
N SER A 82 1.72 37.96 24.31
CA SER A 82 0.38 37.78 24.89
C SER A 82 -0.20 39.03 25.54
N GLY A 83 -1.50 38.98 25.85
CA GLY A 83 -2.23 40.04 26.55
C GLY A 83 -2.57 41.25 25.67
N GLY A 84 -2.96 42.36 26.33
CA GLY A 84 -3.45 43.57 25.66
C GLY A 84 -2.38 44.50 25.07
N SER A 85 -1.10 44.22 25.26
CA SER A 85 0.01 45.01 24.70
C SER A 85 1.19 44.11 24.32
N PRO A 86 0.99 43.18 23.37
CA PRO A 86 2.01 42.22 23.01
C PRO A 86 3.12 42.88 22.18
N SER A 87 4.32 42.32 22.25
CA SER A 87 5.49 42.81 21.53
C SER A 87 5.24 42.83 20.03
N ALA A 88 5.60 43.95 19.39
CA ALA A 88 5.31 44.24 17.98
C ALA A 88 3.84 44.11 17.56
N GLY A 89 2.90 44.14 18.51
CA GLY A 89 1.47 43.98 18.24
C GLY A 89 1.08 42.58 17.75
N LEU A 90 1.88 41.55 18.04
CA LEU A 90 1.59 40.15 17.69
C LEU A 90 1.19 39.35 18.93
N ASN A 91 -0.07 38.94 19.01
CA ASN A 91 -0.58 38.06 20.05
C ASN A 91 -0.59 36.60 19.57
N LEU A 92 0.15 35.72 20.25
CA LEU A 92 0.31 34.29 19.97
C LEU A 92 -0.50 33.39 20.92
N GLU A 93 -1.39 33.95 21.74
CA GLU A 93 -2.41 33.18 22.46
C GLU A 93 -3.32 32.45 21.46
N ALA A 94 -3.78 31.25 21.81
CA ALA A 94 -4.48 30.34 20.90
C ALA A 94 -5.69 30.96 20.18
N ALA A 95 -6.37 31.92 20.82
CA ALA A 95 -7.51 32.62 20.23
C ALA A 95 -7.13 33.64 19.11
N ASN A 96 -5.84 33.99 18.98
CA ASN A 96 -5.38 35.09 18.12
C ASN A 96 -4.28 34.68 17.14
N SER A 97 -3.44 33.71 17.49
CA SER A 97 -2.19 33.38 16.83
C SER A 97 -2.35 33.12 15.33
N TYR A 98 -3.26 32.24 14.92
CA TYR A 98 -3.46 31.89 13.50
C TYR A 98 -3.79 33.14 12.67
N ALA A 99 -4.83 33.86 13.09
CA ALA A 99 -5.34 35.05 12.41
C ALA A 99 -4.33 36.21 12.36
N GLN A 100 -3.34 36.22 13.25
CA GLN A 100 -2.27 37.23 13.26
C GLN A 100 -0.98 36.77 12.59
N LEU A 101 -0.83 35.49 12.25
CA LEU A 101 0.36 34.93 11.60
C LEU A 101 0.16 34.70 10.11
N VAL A 102 -0.86 33.92 9.74
CA VAL A 102 -0.96 33.33 8.41
C VAL A 102 -1.51 34.35 7.41
N GLY A 103 -0.76 34.62 6.34
CA GLY A 103 -1.15 35.61 5.32
C GLY A 103 -0.95 37.07 5.74
N ILE A 104 -0.54 37.34 6.98
CA ILE A 104 -0.44 38.70 7.53
C ILE A 104 0.93 39.30 7.22
N ALA A 105 0.96 40.53 6.70
CA ALA A 105 2.21 41.24 6.43
C ALA A 105 3.05 41.44 7.72
N SER A 106 4.37 41.24 7.62
CA SER A 106 5.28 41.56 8.71
C SER A 106 5.36 43.07 8.92
N THR A 107 5.32 43.50 10.18
CA THR A 107 5.51 44.90 10.57
C THR A 107 6.99 45.28 10.70
N GLN A 108 7.87 44.29 10.75
CA GLN A 108 9.32 44.46 10.98
C GLN A 108 10.16 44.20 9.73
N ASP A 109 9.58 43.59 8.69
CA ASP A 109 10.25 43.34 7.41
C ASP A 109 9.27 43.57 6.24
N PRO A 110 9.33 44.75 5.60
CA PRO A 110 8.42 45.09 4.50
C PRO A 110 8.55 44.13 3.31
N GLY A 111 7.42 43.60 2.86
CA GLY A 111 7.35 42.75 1.66
C GLY A 111 7.37 41.24 1.93
N VAL A 112 7.47 40.82 3.19
CA VAL A 112 7.27 39.42 3.60
C VAL A 112 6.06 39.28 4.53
N GLN A 113 5.44 38.10 4.53
CA GLN A 113 4.38 37.77 5.49
C GLN A 113 4.99 37.16 6.75
N ARG A 114 4.29 37.28 7.89
CA ARG A 114 4.64 36.62 9.15
C ARG A 114 4.75 35.11 8.93
N VAL A 115 3.71 34.53 8.33
CA VAL A 115 3.73 33.19 7.72
C VAL A 115 3.19 33.30 6.30
N ASN A 116 3.99 32.86 5.32
CA ASN A 116 3.63 32.76 3.91
C ASN A 116 3.32 31.29 3.57
N PRO A 117 2.04 30.90 3.44
CA PRO A 117 1.64 29.54 3.07
C PRO A 117 2.42 28.97 1.89
N GLY A 118 2.92 27.75 2.03
CA GLY A 118 3.72 27.04 1.04
C GLY A 118 5.16 27.53 0.89
N ASN A 119 5.56 28.64 1.55
CA ASN A 119 6.85 29.28 1.36
C ASN A 119 7.56 29.58 2.70
N PRO A 120 8.13 28.57 3.37
CA PRO A 120 8.82 28.77 4.66
C PRO A 120 9.99 29.75 4.55
N ASN A 121 10.73 29.73 3.44
CA ASN A 121 11.87 30.64 3.20
C ASN A 121 11.46 32.12 3.02
N GLN A 122 10.18 32.39 2.76
CA GLN A 122 9.62 33.75 2.64
C GLN A 122 8.70 34.09 3.83
N SER A 123 8.79 33.32 4.91
CA SER A 123 8.02 33.52 6.13
C SER A 123 8.89 34.17 7.20
N TYR A 124 8.48 35.36 7.66
CA TYR A 124 9.24 36.12 8.66
C TYR A 124 9.38 35.38 10.00
N LEU A 125 8.41 34.53 10.35
CA LEU A 125 8.48 33.65 11.52
C LEU A 125 9.75 32.79 11.49
N ILE A 126 10.07 32.18 10.36
CA ILE A 126 11.27 31.34 10.19
C ILE A 126 12.54 32.19 10.29
N THR A 127 12.56 33.37 9.67
CA THR A 127 13.67 34.33 9.80
C THR A 127 13.93 34.68 11.27
N LYS A 128 12.87 34.86 12.07
CA LYS A 128 12.98 35.16 13.51
C LYS A 128 13.49 33.96 14.31
N LEU A 129 13.13 32.74 13.94
CA LEU A 129 13.58 31.52 14.63
C LEU A 129 15.02 31.13 14.31
N GLU A 130 15.51 31.36 13.08
CA GLU A 130 16.84 30.90 12.62
C GLU A 130 17.99 31.89 12.88
N GLY A 131 17.75 33.21 12.88
CA GLY A 131 18.50 34.12 13.76
C GLY A 131 19.56 35.13 13.25
N PRO A 132 20.28 35.06 12.11
CA PRO A 132 21.32 36.07 11.87
C PRO A 132 20.82 37.38 11.20
N GLY A 133 19.60 37.42 10.66
CA GLY A 133 19.13 38.52 9.80
C GLY A 133 17.87 39.26 10.27
N ALA A 134 17.30 38.89 11.42
CA ALA A 134 16.00 39.39 11.82
C ALA A 134 16.07 40.69 12.64
N ALA A 135 15.27 41.69 12.26
CA ALA A 135 15.10 42.91 13.05
C ALA A 135 14.67 42.57 14.49
N GLY A 136 15.33 43.16 15.49
CA GLY A 136 15.06 42.90 16.91
C GLY A 136 15.61 41.57 17.44
N GLY A 137 16.49 40.87 16.70
CA GLY A 137 17.20 39.66 17.14
C GLY A 137 16.44 38.35 16.91
N GLN A 138 17.12 37.23 17.18
CA GLN A 138 16.55 35.88 17.12
C GLN A 138 15.51 35.67 18.23
N MET A 139 14.46 34.91 17.93
CA MET A 139 13.44 34.45 18.88
C MET A 139 13.55 32.92 19.05
N PRO A 140 13.30 32.38 20.25
CA PRO A 140 13.05 33.10 21.51
C PRO A 140 14.30 33.84 22.04
N PRO A 141 14.14 34.97 22.79
CA PRO A 141 15.29 35.69 23.35
C PRO A 141 16.03 34.90 24.44
N SER A 142 15.39 33.89 25.01
CA SER A 142 15.97 32.97 26.01
C SER A 142 17.01 32.00 25.41
N GLY A 143 17.04 31.86 24.09
CA GLY A 143 18.00 31.03 23.38
C GLY A 143 17.42 30.48 22.07
N PRO A 144 18.28 30.04 21.13
CA PRO A 144 17.82 29.44 19.88
C PRO A 144 17.00 28.17 20.16
N MET A 145 15.88 28.03 19.47
CA MET A 145 15.07 26.81 19.50
C MET A 145 15.80 25.66 18.81
N ALA A 146 15.45 24.41 19.14
CA ALA A 146 16.03 23.26 18.48
C ALA A 146 15.67 23.25 16.98
N GLN A 147 16.63 22.90 16.13
CA GLN A 147 16.40 22.89 14.68
C GLN A 147 15.27 21.93 14.28
N ALA A 148 15.13 20.79 14.97
CA ALA A 148 14.04 19.83 14.71
C ALA A 148 12.65 20.46 14.91
N ASP A 149 12.46 21.30 15.94
CA ASP A 149 11.18 21.98 16.20
C ASP A 149 10.94 23.07 15.14
N ILE A 150 12.00 23.79 14.72
CA ILE A 150 11.92 24.75 13.61
C ILE A 150 11.50 24.01 12.33
N ASP A 151 12.08 22.84 12.05
CA ASP A 151 11.78 22.05 10.87
C ASP A 151 10.31 21.58 10.84
N VAL A 152 9.71 21.26 11.99
CA VAL A 152 8.26 20.97 12.08
C VAL A 152 7.42 22.19 11.70
N ILE A 153 7.77 23.38 12.19
CA ILE A 153 7.08 24.63 11.81
C ILE A 153 7.28 24.92 10.31
N ARG A 154 8.48 24.69 9.78
CA ARG A 154 8.76 24.81 8.34
C ARG A 154 7.91 23.85 7.52
N GLN A 155 7.73 22.63 8.01
CA GLN A 155 6.89 21.62 7.36
C GLN A 155 5.43 22.04 7.36
N TRP A 156 4.88 22.50 8.49
CA TRP A 156 3.52 23.06 8.56
C TRP A 156 3.31 24.20 7.55
N ILE A 157 4.27 25.13 7.44
CA ILE A 157 4.20 26.21 6.45
C ILE A 157 4.27 25.65 5.02
N THR A 158 5.14 24.67 4.77
CA THR A 158 5.26 23.98 3.47
C THR A 158 3.94 23.32 3.07
N ASP A 159 3.23 22.73 4.02
CA ASP A 159 1.94 22.07 3.84
C ASP A 159 0.76 23.06 3.73
N GLY A 160 1.05 24.36 3.60
CA GLY A 160 0.06 25.40 3.35
C GLY A 160 -0.38 26.16 4.60
N ALA A 161 0.26 25.94 5.75
CA ALA A 161 -0.04 26.59 7.02
C ALA A 161 -1.53 26.48 7.40
N ILE A 162 -2.11 25.29 7.26
CA ILE A 162 -3.53 25.02 7.50
C ILE A 162 -3.87 25.19 8.98
N ASP A 163 -5.05 25.76 9.27
CA ASP A 163 -5.65 25.78 10.62
C ASP A 163 -6.43 24.47 10.84
N ASP A 164 -5.82 23.50 11.50
CA ASP A 164 -6.47 22.24 11.88
C ASP A 164 -7.43 22.41 13.09
N THR A 165 -7.52 23.61 13.68
CA THR A 165 -8.50 23.91 14.73
C THR A 165 -9.84 24.38 14.17
N VAL A 166 -9.87 24.79 12.90
CA VAL A 166 -11.11 25.12 12.18
C VAL A 166 -11.60 23.85 11.50
N VAL A 167 -12.66 23.25 12.04
CA VAL A 167 -13.31 22.14 11.35
C VAL A 167 -13.95 22.69 10.07
N PRO A 168 -13.60 22.16 8.88
CA PRO A 168 -14.20 22.60 7.63
C PRO A 168 -15.73 22.45 7.68
N ASN A 169 -16.50 23.46 7.26
CA ASN A 169 -17.97 23.40 7.21
C ASN A 169 -18.50 22.67 5.96
N ASN A 170 -17.63 21.98 5.21
CA ASN A 170 -18.03 21.19 4.06
C ASN A 170 -18.28 19.74 4.50
N PRO A 171 -19.08 18.97 3.76
CA PRO A 171 -19.32 17.56 4.07
C PRO A 171 -18.03 16.74 4.12
N ILE A 172 -17.98 15.73 5.00
CA ILE A 172 -16.94 14.69 4.97
C ILE A 172 -17.19 13.76 3.77
N ARG A 173 -16.13 13.29 3.11
CA ARG A 173 -16.23 12.42 1.93
C ARG A 173 -15.35 11.19 2.07
N ILE A 174 -15.73 10.11 1.41
CA ILE A 174 -14.92 8.90 1.31
C ILE A 174 -13.91 9.08 0.17
N THR A 175 -12.66 8.75 0.43
CA THR A 175 -11.55 8.84 -0.54
C THR A 175 -11.14 7.48 -1.07
N THR A 176 -11.38 6.41 -0.32
CA THR A 176 -11.02 5.04 -0.71
C THR A 176 -11.90 4.01 0.00
N ILE A 177 -12.01 2.82 -0.59
CA ILE A 177 -12.49 1.61 0.08
C ILE A 177 -11.68 0.40 -0.40
N THR A 178 -11.43 -0.54 0.52
CA THR A 178 -10.88 -1.87 0.23
C THR A 178 -11.79 -2.92 0.86
N PRO A 179 -12.27 -3.95 0.12
CA PRO A 179 -12.10 -4.17 -1.32
C PRO A 179 -12.64 -3.02 -2.18
N ALA A 180 -12.06 -2.85 -3.37
CA ALA A 180 -12.48 -1.79 -4.29
C ALA A 180 -13.92 -2.02 -4.77
N PRO A 181 -14.65 -0.96 -5.18
CA PRO A 181 -15.99 -1.10 -5.73
C PRO A 181 -16.00 -2.05 -6.94
N ASN A 182 -16.94 -2.99 -6.94
CA ASN A 182 -17.13 -4.06 -7.91
C ASN A 182 -15.94 -5.03 -8.03
N ALA A 183 -15.13 -5.18 -6.98
CA ALA A 183 -14.05 -6.16 -6.97
C ALA A 183 -14.59 -7.61 -7.00
N ASP A 184 -13.96 -8.47 -7.79
CA ASP A 184 -14.16 -9.91 -7.75
C ASP A 184 -13.07 -10.56 -6.89
N LEU A 185 -13.46 -11.13 -5.77
CA LEU A 185 -12.58 -11.76 -4.80
C LEU A 185 -12.63 -13.27 -4.94
N THR A 186 -11.46 -13.90 -4.82
CA THR A 186 -11.31 -15.36 -4.80
C THR A 186 -11.07 -15.93 -3.41
N ALA A 187 -11.00 -15.06 -2.41
CA ALA A 187 -10.86 -15.40 -1.00
C ALA A 187 -11.56 -14.33 -0.16
N ALA A 188 -12.16 -14.75 0.96
CA ALA A 188 -12.85 -13.84 1.86
C ALA A 188 -11.87 -12.78 2.42
N PRO A 189 -12.20 -11.48 2.35
CA PRO A 189 -11.38 -10.44 2.97
C PRO A 189 -11.46 -10.55 4.50
N THR A 190 -10.35 -10.27 5.19
CA THR A 190 -10.33 -10.25 6.66
C THR A 190 -10.86 -8.94 7.24
N GLN A 191 -11.05 -7.91 6.40
CA GLN A 191 -11.58 -6.61 6.79
C GLN A 191 -12.06 -5.84 5.56
N ILE A 192 -12.97 -4.89 5.79
CA ILE A 192 -13.28 -3.81 4.84
C ILE A 192 -12.77 -2.51 5.45
N VAL A 193 -11.98 -1.75 4.70
CA VAL A 193 -11.38 -0.48 5.17
C VAL A 193 -11.86 0.65 4.30
N VAL A 194 -12.37 1.71 4.92
CA VAL A 194 -12.78 2.95 4.26
C VAL A 194 -11.84 4.07 4.68
N GLY A 195 -11.35 4.85 3.73
CA GLY A 195 -10.62 6.08 3.99
C GLY A 195 -11.50 7.31 3.74
N PHE A 196 -11.34 8.33 4.56
CA PHE A 196 -12.05 9.61 4.48
C PHE A 196 -11.10 10.74 4.08
N ASP A 197 -11.64 11.90 3.68
CA ASP A 197 -10.83 13.08 3.35
C ASP A 197 -10.35 13.87 4.58
N ARG A 198 -10.81 13.49 5.78
CA ARG A 198 -10.39 14.03 7.07
C ARG A 198 -10.76 13.07 8.21
N GLU A 199 -10.48 13.49 9.45
CA GLU A 199 -10.82 12.72 10.64
C GLU A 199 -12.34 12.51 10.79
N VAL A 200 -12.73 11.26 11.03
CA VAL A 200 -14.12 10.87 11.26
C VAL A 200 -14.40 10.81 12.76
N ASP A 201 -15.60 11.19 13.19
CA ASP A 201 -16.04 10.98 14.55
C ASP A 201 -16.23 9.48 14.79
N ALA A 202 -15.35 8.90 15.59
CA ALA A 202 -15.37 7.47 15.92
C ALA A 202 -16.69 7.00 16.55
N THR A 203 -17.45 7.89 17.19
CA THR A 203 -18.76 7.56 17.77
C THR A 203 -19.88 7.49 16.73
N SER A 204 -19.67 8.04 15.53
CA SER A 204 -20.60 7.98 14.41
C SER A 204 -20.41 6.73 13.54
N VAL A 205 -19.35 5.95 13.77
CA VAL A 205 -19.01 4.75 12.99
C VAL A 205 -19.26 3.50 13.84
N ASP A 206 -20.38 2.84 13.59
CA ASP A 206 -20.81 1.66 14.33
C ASP A 206 -21.60 0.67 13.44
N LEU A 207 -22.20 -0.33 14.07
CA LEU A 207 -23.03 -1.35 13.42
C LEU A 207 -24.36 -0.83 12.85
N ASN A 208 -24.71 0.43 13.09
CA ASN A 208 -25.88 1.09 12.51
C ASN A 208 -25.51 1.97 11.31
N SER A 209 -24.26 2.43 11.22
CA SER A 209 -23.80 3.35 10.17
C SER A 209 -22.85 2.74 9.15
N PHE A 210 -22.17 1.64 9.48
CA PHE A 210 -21.32 0.87 8.58
C PHE A 210 -21.86 -0.56 8.44
N LEU A 211 -22.61 -0.80 7.36
CA LEU A 211 -23.38 -2.00 7.13
C LEU A 211 -22.78 -2.84 6.00
N VAL A 212 -22.86 -4.16 6.16
CA VAL A 212 -22.50 -5.13 5.12
C VAL A 212 -23.60 -6.17 5.04
N GLU A 213 -24.03 -6.50 3.83
CA GLU A 213 -25.14 -7.43 3.56
C GLU A 213 -24.85 -8.24 2.30
N SER A 214 -25.29 -9.49 2.26
CA SER A 214 -25.19 -10.36 1.09
C SER A 214 -26.56 -10.56 0.43
N THR A 215 -26.59 -10.99 -0.84
CA THR A 215 -27.87 -11.24 -1.54
C THR A 215 -28.58 -12.52 -1.07
N GLY A 216 -27.91 -13.35 -0.26
CA GLY A 216 -28.44 -14.64 0.15
C GLY A 216 -28.38 -15.68 -0.98
N GLY A 217 -27.47 -15.48 -1.95
CA GLY A 217 -27.17 -16.43 -3.03
C GLY A 217 -28.06 -16.33 -4.28
N ASP A 218 -28.98 -15.37 -4.37
CA ASP A 218 -29.82 -15.18 -5.57
C ASP A 218 -29.37 -14.02 -6.48
N GLY A 219 -28.36 -13.26 -6.05
CA GLY A 219 -27.82 -12.12 -6.79
C GLY A 219 -28.71 -10.88 -6.78
N ILE A 220 -29.75 -10.84 -5.95
CA ILE A 220 -30.71 -9.73 -5.88
C ILE A 220 -30.73 -9.17 -4.46
N PHE A 221 -30.61 -7.85 -4.34
CA PHE A 221 -30.80 -7.15 -3.07
C PHE A 221 -32.23 -6.60 -2.93
N GLY A 222 -32.67 -6.41 -1.69
CA GLY A 222 -33.95 -5.83 -1.29
C GLY A 222 -35.08 -6.85 -1.21
N ASN A 223 -34.76 -8.14 -1.20
CA ASN A 223 -35.73 -9.23 -1.02
C ASN A 223 -35.69 -9.74 0.43
N GLY A 224 -36.40 -10.84 0.70
CA GLY A 224 -36.47 -11.43 2.04
C GLY A 224 -35.30 -12.33 2.42
N ASN A 225 -34.35 -12.56 1.51
CA ASN A 225 -33.18 -13.42 1.69
C ASN A 225 -31.86 -12.65 1.80
N ASP A 226 -31.84 -11.33 1.59
CA ASP A 226 -30.73 -10.47 1.99
C ASP A 226 -30.31 -10.77 3.43
N ALA A 227 -29.01 -11.01 3.65
CA ALA A 227 -28.47 -11.38 4.95
C ALA A 227 -27.45 -10.35 5.44
N SER A 228 -27.68 -9.75 6.61
CA SER A 228 -26.71 -8.84 7.24
C SER A 228 -25.50 -9.60 7.78
N ILE A 229 -24.31 -9.08 7.49
CA ILE A 229 -23.04 -9.61 7.99
C ILE A 229 -22.72 -8.93 9.31
N THR A 230 -22.40 -9.72 10.34
CA THR A 230 -21.98 -9.21 11.65
C THR A 230 -20.46 -9.13 11.70
N ALA A 231 -19.92 -7.93 11.90
CA ALA A 231 -18.49 -7.73 12.09
C ALA A 231 -17.98 -8.39 13.38
N ALA A 232 -16.70 -8.77 13.40
CA ALA A 232 -16.00 -9.04 14.65
C ALA A 232 -15.83 -7.76 15.48
N SER A 233 -15.55 -6.63 14.82
CA SER A 233 -15.54 -5.29 15.39
C SER A 233 -15.69 -4.22 14.31
N ILE A 234 -16.16 -3.03 14.68
CA ILE A 234 -16.15 -1.85 13.81
C ILE A 234 -15.38 -0.76 14.56
N THR A 235 -14.34 -0.19 13.95
CA THR A 235 -13.43 0.74 14.63
C THR A 235 -12.95 1.87 13.73
N VAL A 236 -12.64 3.00 14.35
CA VAL A 236 -11.82 4.08 13.79
C VAL A 236 -10.47 4.03 14.50
N PRO A 237 -9.39 3.55 13.85
CA PRO A 237 -8.10 3.39 14.52
C PRO A 237 -7.53 4.74 14.97
N ALA A 238 -7.14 4.86 16.25
CA ALA A 238 -6.54 6.11 16.77
C ALA A 238 -5.23 6.50 16.06
N ALA A 239 -4.50 5.52 15.51
CA ALA A 239 -3.30 5.77 14.71
C ALA A 239 -3.61 6.23 13.26
N ASN A 240 -4.86 6.11 12.82
CA ASN A 240 -5.33 6.57 11.52
C ASN A 240 -6.82 7.00 11.61
N PRO A 241 -7.10 8.16 12.24
CA PRO A 241 -8.47 8.63 12.50
C PRO A 241 -9.23 9.05 11.22
N GLN A 242 -8.58 9.01 10.06
CA GLN A 242 -9.21 9.23 8.75
C GLN A 242 -9.67 7.90 8.11
N SER A 243 -9.82 6.84 8.90
CA SER A 243 -10.23 5.53 8.41
C SER A 243 -11.24 4.84 9.32
N ALA A 244 -12.10 4.02 8.72
CA ALA A 244 -12.98 3.09 9.42
C ALA A 244 -12.72 1.66 8.96
N VAL A 245 -12.76 0.72 9.90
CA VAL A 245 -12.49 -0.70 9.65
C VAL A 245 -13.69 -1.53 10.11
N PHE A 246 -14.25 -2.30 9.18
CA PHE A 246 -15.20 -3.38 9.46
C PHE A 246 -14.41 -4.69 9.49
N ASP A 247 -14.13 -5.19 10.69
CA ASP A 247 -13.30 -6.38 10.90
C ASP A 247 -14.11 -7.65 10.64
N LEU A 248 -13.60 -8.50 9.74
CA LEU A 248 -14.18 -9.77 9.34
C LEU A 248 -13.33 -10.96 9.83
N THR A 249 -12.40 -10.73 10.75
CA THR A 249 -11.55 -11.80 11.30
C THR A 249 -12.41 -12.86 11.98
N GLY A 250 -12.36 -14.08 11.46
CA GLY A 250 -13.16 -15.20 11.96
C GLY A 250 -14.62 -15.19 11.49
N VAL A 251 -15.03 -14.22 10.68
CA VAL A 251 -16.36 -14.19 10.04
C VAL A 251 -16.32 -15.02 8.77
N ALA A 252 -17.18 -16.03 8.69
CA ALA A 252 -17.30 -16.86 7.49
C ALA A 252 -18.19 -16.15 6.46
N LEU A 253 -17.65 -15.92 5.26
CA LEU A 253 -18.38 -15.39 4.11
C LEU A 253 -18.54 -16.50 3.07
N ALA A 254 -19.78 -16.72 2.62
CA ALA A 254 -20.09 -17.64 1.53
C ALA A 254 -19.84 -16.96 0.18
N ASP A 255 -19.76 -17.76 -0.89
CA ASP A 255 -19.74 -17.22 -2.25
C ASP A 255 -21.07 -16.49 -2.53
N ASP A 256 -21.00 -15.18 -2.76
CA ASP A 256 -22.15 -14.29 -2.91
C ASP A 256 -21.71 -12.91 -3.43
N ILE A 257 -22.68 -12.05 -3.73
CA ILE A 257 -22.50 -10.62 -3.92
C ILE A 257 -22.77 -9.92 -2.58
N TYR A 258 -21.85 -9.06 -2.17
CA TYR A 258 -21.91 -8.30 -0.93
C TYR A 258 -22.08 -6.81 -1.23
N ARG A 259 -22.98 -6.15 -0.53
CA ARG A 259 -23.18 -4.70 -0.53
C ARG A 259 -22.60 -4.12 0.75
N VAL A 260 -21.80 -3.07 0.59
CA VAL A 260 -21.27 -2.24 1.66
C VAL A 260 -21.99 -0.90 1.64
N THR A 261 -22.55 -0.51 2.77
CA THR A 261 -23.29 0.74 2.94
C THR A 261 -22.70 1.55 4.09
N LEU A 262 -22.28 2.78 3.83
CA LEU A 262 -21.93 3.76 4.85
C LEU A 262 -23.01 4.85 4.86
N LEU A 263 -23.70 5.01 5.98
CA LEU A 263 -24.84 5.92 6.07
C LEU A 263 -24.38 7.38 6.14
N GLY A 264 -24.85 8.19 5.20
CA GLY A 264 -24.83 9.64 5.29
C GLY A 264 -26.19 10.22 5.66
N SER A 265 -27.26 9.41 5.69
CA SER A 265 -28.61 9.82 6.08
C SER A 265 -29.12 9.12 7.34
N GLY A 266 -30.31 9.50 7.78
CA GLY A 266 -31.03 8.82 8.87
C GLY A 266 -30.62 9.28 10.27
N ASN A 267 -30.78 8.38 11.24
CA ASN A 267 -30.62 8.71 12.68
C ASN A 267 -29.17 8.59 13.16
N THR A 268 -28.34 7.85 12.45
CA THR A 268 -26.93 7.57 12.82
C THR A 268 -26.03 7.74 11.58
N PRO A 269 -26.00 8.94 10.97
CA PRO A 269 -25.11 9.19 9.86
C PRO A 269 -23.66 9.26 10.33
N ILE A 270 -22.73 8.89 9.46
CA ILE A 270 -21.30 9.12 9.67
C ILE A 270 -21.02 10.62 9.58
N MET A 271 -20.24 11.11 10.53
CA MET A 271 -19.91 12.53 10.68
C MET A 271 -18.42 12.73 10.94
N ASP A 272 -17.92 13.93 10.65
CA ASP A 272 -16.63 14.38 11.18
C ASP A 272 -16.76 14.96 12.61
N LEU A 273 -15.62 15.33 13.20
CA LEU A 273 -15.56 15.92 14.55
C LEU A 273 -16.30 17.27 14.67
N GLY A 274 -16.63 17.93 13.56
CA GLY A 274 -17.42 19.16 13.51
C GLY A 274 -18.92 18.93 13.35
N GLY A 275 -19.35 17.67 13.24
CA GLY A 275 -20.73 17.30 12.99
C GLY A 275 -21.16 17.47 11.54
N ASN A 276 -20.24 17.65 10.59
CA ASN A 276 -20.58 17.62 9.18
C ASN A 276 -20.85 16.18 8.76
N ILE A 277 -21.94 15.98 8.03
CA ILE A 277 -22.43 14.66 7.65
C ILE A 277 -21.76 14.21 6.34
N LEU A 278 -21.66 12.89 6.16
CA LEU A 278 -21.14 12.26 4.95
C LEU A 278 -21.89 12.70 3.67
N ASP A 279 -21.12 13.07 2.64
CA ASP A 279 -21.51 13.25 1.24
C ASP A 279 -21.05 12.00 0.47
N GLY A 280 -21.82 10.93 0.65
CA GLY A 280 -21.42 9.55 0.34
C GLY A 280 -21.73 9.10 -1.08
N GLU A 281 -22.42 9.89 -1.90
CA GLU A 281 -22.85 9.47 -3.23
C GLU A 281 -21.66 9.01 -4.11
N TYR A 282 -21.61 7.72 -4.42
CA TYR A 282 -20.55 7.17 -5.27
C TYR A 282 -20.92 7.27 -6.75
N MET A 283 -20.31 8.23 -7.45
CA MET A 283 -20.52 8.47 -8.88
C MET A 283 -19.47 7.77 -9.76
N GLY A 284 -18.87 6.68 -9.26
CA GLY A 284 -17.81 5.92 -9.94
C GLY A 284 -16.40 6.51 -9.78
N VAL A 285 -16.23 7.52 -8.92
CA VAL A 285 -14.96 8.19 -8.66
C VAL A 285 -14.86 8.62 -7.20
N PHE A 286 -13.63 8.66 -6.69
CA PHE A 286 -13.30 9.24 -5.40
C PHE A 286 -12.65 10.64 -5.56
N PRO A 287 -12.81 11.55 -4.59
CA PRO A 287 -13.67 11.43 -3.40
C PRO A 287 -15.16 11.34 -3.77
N THR A 288 -15.97 10.76 -2.88
CA THR A 288 -17.42 10.65 -3.07
C THR A 288 -18.10 12.00 -3.07
N GLY A 289 -19.38 12.01 -3.44
CA GLY A 289 -20.28 13.10 -3.13
C GLY A 289 -20.61 14.02 -4.31
N ASN A 290 -21.67 14.79 -4.10
CA ASN A 290 -22.17 15.81 -5.02
C ASN A 290 -22.00 17.24 -4.46
N GLY A 291 -21.36 17.38 -3.31
CA GLY A 291 -21.18 18.62 -2.57
C GLY A 291 -22.26 18.89 -1.51
N VAL A 292 -23.20 17.95 -1.29
CA VAL A 292 -24.29 18.06 -0.33
C VAL A 292 -24.25 16.88 0.62
N GLN A 293 -24.10 17.14 1.92
CA GLN A 293 -24.17 16.09 2.94
C GLN A 293 -25.53 15.39 2.96
N GLY A 294 -25.55 14.13 3.34
CA GLY A 294 -26.78 13.34 3.49
C GLY A 294 -26.81 12.09 2.61
N GLY A 295 -25.92 11.96 1.63
CA GLY A 295 -25.89 10.80 0.76
C GLY A 295 -25.24 9.58 1.40
N ASP A 296 -25.89 8.42 1.28
CA ASP A 296 -25.27 7.16 1.65
C ASP A 296 -24.25 6.73 0.57
N PHE A 297 -23.14 6.16 1.02
CA PHE A 297 -22.20 5.48 0.15
C PHE A 297 -22.58 4.01 0.03
N VAL A 298 -22.81 3.55 -1.20
CA VAL A 298 -23.24 2.17 -1.48
C VAL A 298 -22.38 1.61 -2.61
N VAL A 299 -21.65 0.53 -2.33
CA VAL A 299 -20.84 -0.21 -3.31
C VAL A 299 -20.96 -1.71 -3.08
N GLN A 300 -20.49 -2.50 -4.04
CA GLN A 300 -20.55 -3.96 -3.97
C GLN A 300 -19.18 -4.60 -4.20
N PHE A 301 -19.04 -5.85 -3.80
CA PHE A 301 -17.99 -6.76 -4.25
C PHE A 301 -18.56 -8.17 -4.37
N THR A 302 -17.95 -9.00 -5.21
CA THR A 302 -18.32 -10.41 -5.38
C THR A 302 -17.28 -11.28 -4.70
N LEU A 303 -17.70 -12.32 -3.99
CA LEU A 303 -16.82 -13.39 -3.53
C LEU A 303 -17.18 -14.68 -4.28
N THR A 304 -16.21 -15.23 -4.98
CA THR A 304 -16.33 -16.52 -5.66
C THR A 304 -15.09 -17.34 -5.36
N THR A 305 -15.20 -18.30 -4.45
CA THR A 305 -14.08 -19.17 -4.07
C THR A 305 -13.79 -20.14 -5.22
N PRO A 306 -12.57 -20.13 -5.80
CA PRO A 306 -12.23 -21.06 -6.86
C PRO A 306 -12.29 -22.50 -6.34
N ILE A 307 -12.99 -23.38 -7.07
CA ILE A 307 -12.93 -24.81 -6.79
C ILE A 307 -11.52 -25.30 -7.17
N VAL A 308 -10.75 -25.72 -6.16
CA VAL A 308 -9.41 -26.30 -6.35
C VAL A 308 -9.55 -27.81 -6.51
N LEU A 309 -8.73 -28.40 -7.38
CA LEU A 309 -8.67 -29.84 -7.59
C LEU A 309 -8.35 -30.57 -6.27
N GLY A 310 -9.19 -31.53 -5.91
CA GLY A 310 -9.06 -32.38 -4.72
C GLY A 310 -9.83 -33.68 -4.91
N PRO A 311 -9.68 -34.66 -4.00
CA PRO A 311 -10.15 -36.04 -4.19
C PRO A 311 -11.66 -36.22 -3.95
N THR A 312 -12.47 -35.26 -4.37
CA THR A 312 -13.93 -35.36 -4.37
C THR A 312 -14.46 -35.27 -5.80
N LEU A 313 -15.60 -35.93 -6.08
CA LEU A 313 -16.15 -35.88 -7.43
C LEU A 313 -16.55 -34.46 -7.83
N THR A 314 -17.05 -33.63 -6.92
CA THR A 314 -17.36 -32.20 -7.19
C THR A 314 -16.13 -31.45 -7.69
N GLN A 315 -14.98 -31.60 -7.03
CA GLN A 315 -13.75 -30.92 -7.43
C GLN A 315 -13.18 -31.46 -8.76
N ILE A 316 -13.15 -32.79 -8.92
CA ILE A 316 -12.70 -33.42 -10.17
C ILE A 316 -13.63 -33.04 -11.33
N GLN A 317 -14.94 -32.99 -11.09
CA GLN A 317 -15.92 -32.59 -12.07
C GLN A 317 -15.70 -31.15 -12.53
N ALA A 318 -15.55 -30.22 -11.57
CA ALA A 318 -15.40 -28.80 -11.87
C ALA A 318 -14.06 -28.48 -12.54
N VAL A 319 -12.97 -29.15 -12.15
CA VAL A 319 -11.61 -28.80 -12.59
C VAL A 319 -11.11 -29.65 -13.76
N ILE A 320 -11.50 -30.93 -13.83
CA ILE A 320 -11.02 -31.86 -14.87
C ILE A 320 -12.16 -32.28 -15.81
N PHE A 321 -13.18 -32.98 -15.32
CA PHE A 321 -14.14 -33.65 -16.22
C PHE A 321 -14.93 -32.65 -17.06
N GLY A 322 -15.50 -31.61 -16.46
CA GLY A 322 -16.26 -30.59 -17.17
C GLY A 322 -15.42 -29.90 -18.26
N PRO A 323 -14.30 -29.23 -17.90
CA PRO A 323 -13.52 -28.46 -18.85
C PRO A 323 -12.75 -29.29 -19.88
N THR A 324 -12.31 -30.51 -19.52
CA THR A 324 -11.36 -31.30 -20.32
C THR A 324 -11.99 -32.50 -21.01
N CYS A 325 -13.03 -33.11 -20.43
CA CYS A 325 -13.58 -34.39 -20.89
C CYS A 325 -15.00 -34.26 -21.44
N ALA A 326 -15.84 -33.45 -20.81
CA ALA A 326 -17.24 -33.23 -21.15
C ALA A 326 -17.43 -32.18 -22.26
N THR A 327 -16.45 -32.07 -23.16
CA THR A 327 -16.51 -31.15 -24.30
C THR A 327 -17.38 -31.71 -25.42
N ALA A 328 -17.90 -30.83 -26.27
CA ALA A 328 -18.70 -31.22 -27.43
C ALA A 328 -17.99 -32.31 -28.26
N ASN A 329 -18.70 -33.40 -28.56
CA ASN A 329 -18.23 -34.59 -29.28
C ASN A 329 -17.29 -35.55 -28.52
N CYS A 330 -17.05 -35.33 -27.23
CA CYS A 330 -16.33 -36.29 -26.37
C CYS A 330 -17.31 -36.94 -25.39
N HIS A 331 -17.22 -36.64 -24.10
CA HIS A 331 -18.03 -37.29 -23.06
C HIS A 331 -19.19 -36.40 -22.60
N SER A 332 -19.96 -35.83 -23.53
CA SER A 332 -21.18 -35.07 -23.23
C SER A 332 -22.18 -35.08 -24.39
N GLY A 333 -23.43 -34.71 -24.09
CA GLY A 333 -24.51 -34.56 -25.09
C GLY A 333 -25.28 -35.85 -25.36
N ALA A 334 -26.18 -35.82 -26.35
CA ALA A 334 -27.15 -36.90 -26.60
C ALA A 334 -26.52 -38.24 -27.07
N VAL A 335 -25.30 -38.20 -27.62
CA VAL A 335 -24.55 -39.38 -28.07
C VAL A 335 -23.09 -39.23 -27.62
N PRO A 336 -22.80 -39.44 -26.33
CA PRO A 336 -21.46 -39.28 -25.80
C PRO A 336 -20.56 -40.43 -26.27
N ASP A 337 -19.28 -40.15 -26.51
CA ASP A 337 -18.31 -41.14 -26.98
C ASP A 337 -18.21 -42.32 -26.01
N ALA A 338 -18.16 -43.53 -26.56
CA ALA A 338 -18.19 -44.79 -25.83
C ALA A 338 -19.37 -44.93 -24.83
N GLY A 339 -20.44 -44.14 -24.98
CA GLY A 339 -21.57 -44.11 -24.04
C GLY A 339 -21.20 -43.65 -22.64
N LEU A 340 -20.16 -42.81 -22.50
CA LEU A 340 -19.71 -42.23 -21.23
C LEU A 340 -20.08 -40.74 -21.20
N ASP A 341 -21.09 -40.39 -20.41
CA ASP A 341 -21.50 -39.00 -20.19
C ASP A 341 -20.89 -38.46 -18.88
N LEU A 342 -20.16 -37.35 -18.98
CA LEU A 342 -19.49 -36.63 -17.90
C LEU A 342 -19.99 -35.18 -17.76
N SER A 343 -21.15 -34.86 -18.33
CA SER A 343 -21.68 -33.49 -18.44
C SER A 343 -21.93 -32.79 -17.11
N ASP A 344 -22.27 -33.52 -16.06
CA ASP A 344 -22.49 -33.00 -14.71
C ASP A 344 -22.08 -34.04 -13.66
N GLU A 345 -21.95 -33.61 -12.40
CA GLU A 345 -21.46 -34.46 -11.31
C GLU A 345 -22.33 -35.72 -11.10
N MET A 346 -23.66 -35.56 -11.14
CA MET A 346 -24.59 -36.66 -10.90
C MET A 346 -24.55 -37.67 -12.04
N THR A 347 -24.54 -37.18 -13.28
CA THR A 347 -24.42 -38.01 -14.49
C THR A 347 -23.07 -38.73 -14.52
N SER A 348 -21.97 -38.03 -14.21
CA SER A 348 -20.63 -38.62 -14.09
C SER A 348 -20.61 -39.76 -13.07
N ARG A 349 -21.19 -39.55 -11.89
CA ARG A 349 -21.25 -40.59 -10.84
C ARG A 349 -21.97 -41.84 -11.35
N MET A 350 -23.15 -41.66 -11.94
CA MET A 350 -23.96 -42.75 -12.50
C MET A 350 -23.31 -43.47 -13.67
N ASN A 351 -22.42 -42.80 -14.41
CA ASN A 351 -21.74 -43.36 -15.57
C ASN A 351 -20.38 -43.99 -15.24
N LEU A 352 -19.74 -43.63 -14.13
CA LEU A 352 -18.40 -44.08 -13.77
C LEU A 352 -18.42 -45.23 -12.76
N VAL A 353 -19.14 -45.05 -11.65
CA VAL A 353 -18.97 -45.91 -10.46
C VAL A 353 -19.69 -47.24 -10.65
N GLY A 354 -18.92 -48.34 -10.68
CA GLY A 354 -19.47 -49.69 -10.85
C GLY A 354 -20.04 -49.98 -12.25
N VAL A 355 -19.83 -49.08 -13.21
CA VAL A 355 -20.39 -49.20 -14.56
C VAL A 355 -19.40 -49.92 -15.49
N PRO A 356 -19.83 -50.95 -16.23
CA PRO A 356 -18.98 -51.60 -17.23
C PRO A 356 -18.52 -50.66 -18.36
N THR A 357 -17.28 -50.80 -18.82
CA THR A 357 -16.79 -50.11 -20.02
C THR A 357 -17.26 -50.82 -21.31
N THR A 358 -17.61 -50.04 -22.33
CA THR A 358 -18.05 -50.54 -23.65
C THR A 358 -16.87 -50.88 -24.58
N GLN A 359 -15.80 -50.09 -24.51
CA GLN A 359 -14.45 -50.44 -24.95
C GLN A 359 -13.99 -51.62 -24.10
N LEU A 360 -13.36 -52.70 -24.54
CA LEU A 360 -13.22 -53.99 -23.82
C LEU A 360 -14.47 -54.89 -23.82
N GLY A 361 -15.51 -54.56 -24.60
CA GLY A 361 -16.67 -55.43 -24.77
C GLY A 361 -17.42 -55.75 -23.48
N GLY A 362 -17.38 -54.86 -22.48
CA GLY A 362 -18.02 -55.04 -21.17
C GLY A 362 -17.13 -55.70 -20.10
N ALA A 363 -15.91 -56.11 -20.43
CA ALA A 363 -15.07 -56.93 -19.55
C ALA A 363 -14.27 -56.16 -18.46
N GLY A 364 -14.64 -54.90 -18.18
CA GLY A 364 -13.99 -54.08 -17.14
C GLY A 364 -14.95 -53.04 -16.58
N ILE A 365 -14.61 -52.43 -15.44
CA ILE A 365 -15.41 -51.41 -14.78
C ILE A 365 -14.71 -50.05 -14.90
N ARG A 366 -15.48 -49.00 -15.24
CA ARG A 366 -14.97 -47.63 -15.43
C ARG A 366 -14.29 -47.11 -14.16
N VAL A 367 -14.98 -47.18 -13.02
CA VAL A 367 -14.41 -46.89 -11.69
C VAL A 367 -14.83 -47.97 -10.68
N ILE A 368 -13.83 -48.61 -10.08
CA ILE A 368 -13.98 -49.60 -9.00
C ILE A 368 -13.66 -48.89 -7.68
N SER A 369 -14.67 -48.69 -6.84
CA SER A 369 -14.50 -48.07 -5.52
C SER A 369 -13.39 -48.79 -4.72
N GLY A 370 -12.41 -48.04 -4.24
CA GLY A 370 -11.25 -48.53 -3.49
C GLY A 370 -10.12 -49.14 -4.32
N ASP A 371 -10.24 -49.22 -5.65
CA ASP A 371 -9.27 -49.89 -6.52
C ASP A 371 -8.93 -49.07 -7.78
N PRO A 372 -8.04 -48.07 -7.67
CA PRO A 372 -7.65 -47.24 -8.80
C PRO A 372 -6.88 -48.01 -9.88
N ASP A 373 -6.08 -49.02 -9.52
CA ASP A 373 -5.24 -49.77 -10.48
C ASP A 373 -6.08 -50.61 -11.44
N ASN A 374 -7.19 -51.18 -10.95
CA ASN A 374 -8.12 -51.94 -11.78
C ASN A 374 -9.27 -51.09 -12.36
N SER A 375 -9.31 -49.79 -12.06
CA SER A 375 -10.29 -48.87 -12.63
C SER A 375 -9.92 -48.46 -14.06
N TYR A 376 -10.79 -48.76 -15.02
CA TYR A 376 -10.51 -48.50 -16.45
C TYR A 376 -10.31 -47.00 -16.75
N LEU A 377 -10.94 -46.11 -15.98
CA LEU A 377 -10.71 -44.67 -16.08
C LEU A 377 -9.22 -44.32 -15.89
N ILE A 378 -8.58 -44.84 -14.84
CA ILE A 378 -7.16 -44.59 -14.55
C ILE A 378 -6.26 -45.19 -15.63
N GLN A 379 -6.57 -46.43 -16.05
CA GLN A 379 -5.85 -47.10 -17.13
C GLN A 379 -5.86 -46.27 -18.43
N LYS A 380 -7.01 -45.66 -18.76
CA LYS A 380 -7.15 -44.76 -19.92
C LYS A 380 -6.41 -43.45 -19.76
N LEU A 381 -6.36 -42.87 -18.56
CA LEU A 381 -5.63 -41.64 -18.29
C LEU A 381 -4.10 -41.86 -18.30
N GLU A 382 -3.62 -43.01 -17.83
CA GLU A 382 -2.18 -43.34 -17.70
C GLU A 382 -1.59 -44.01 -18.95
N ASN A 383 -2.42 -44.38 -19.93
CA ASN A 383 -2.02 -45.20 -21.09
C ASN A 383 -1.50 -46.59 -20.69
N ALA A 384 -2.21 -47.25 -19.76
CA ALA A 384 -1.82 -48.57 -19.27
C ALA A 384 -1.88 -49.65 -20.39
N PRO A 385 -1.04 -50.69 -20.32
CA PRO A 385 -1.14 -51.82 -21.24
C PRO A 385 -2.54 -52.47 -21.16
N GLY A 386 -3.17 -52.72 -22.31
CA GLY A 386 -4.47 -53.41 -22.38
C GLY A 386 -5.69 -52.49 -22.54
N ILE A 387 -5.51 -51.17 -22.60
CA ILE A 387 -6.60 -50.27 -23.01
C ILE A 387 -6.98 -50.48 -24.48
N GLU A 388 -8.25 -50.22 -24.81
CA GLU A 388 -8.68 -50.10 -26.20
C GLU A 388 -8.60 -48.64 -26.66
N GLY A 389 -8.13 -48.44 -27.90
CA GLY A 389 -7.90 -47.12 -28.47
C GLY A 389 -6.63 -46.45 -27.90
N VAL A 390 -6.69 -45.15 -27.69
CA VAL A 390 -5.56 -44.34 -27.17
C VAL A 390 -5.84 -43.79 -25.78
N ARG A 391 -4.80 -43.26 -25.14
CA ARG A 391 -4.88 -42.50 -23.88
C ARG A 391 -5.89 -41.34 -23.99
N MET A 392 -6.61 -41.07 -22.90
CA MET A 392 -7.38 -39.84 -22.72
C MET A 392 -6.58 -38.77 -21.94
N PRO A 393 -6.80 -37.46 -22.18
CA PRO A 393 -7.75 -36.89 -23.15
C PRO A 393 -7.29 -37.04 -24.61
N LEU A 394 -8.23 -37.36 -25.52
CA LEU A 394 -7.94 -37.59 -26.93
C LEU A 394 -7.53 -36.29 -27.63
N GLY A 395 -6.40 -36.30 -28.36
CA GLY A 395 -5.96 -35.14 -29.14
C GLY A 395 -5.37 -33.98 -28.32
N ALA A 396 -5.21 -34.16 -27.01
CA ALA A 396 -4.59 -33.20 -26.11
C ALA A 396 -3.37 -33.81 -25.38
N PRO A 397 -2.50 -32.98 -24.78
CA PRO A 397 -1.46 -33.49 -23.89
C PRO A 397 -2.03 -34.35 -22.77
N ALA A 398 -1.23 -35.30 -22.29
CA ALA A 398 -1.51 -36.05 -21.08
C ALA A 398 -1.84 -35.11 -19.91
N LEU A 399 -2.82 -35.49 -19.07
CA LEU A 399 -3.01 -34.82 -17.78
C LEU A 399 -1.70 -34.90 -16.95
N PRO A 400 -1.36 -33.84 -16.21
CA PRO A 400 -0.28 -33.90 -15.22
C PRO A 400 -0.47 -35.08 -14.27
N GLN A 401 0.62 -35.75 -13.91
CA GLN A 401 0.53 -36.93 -13.03
C GLN A 401 -0.11 -36.60 -11.68
N ALA A 402 0.18 -35.41 -11.11
CA ALA A 402 -0.44 -34.96 -9.87
C ALA A 402 -1.98 -34.89 -9.95
N ASP A 403 -2.54 -34.53 -11.11
CA ASP A 403 -3.98 -34.45 -11.32
C ASP A 403 -4.59 -35.85 -11.42
N ILE A 404 -3.88 -36.77 -12.10
CA ILE A 404 -4.26 -38.20 -12.14
C ILE A 404 -4.22 -38.77 -10.72
N ASP A 405 -3.21 -38.45 -9.92
CA ASP A 405 -3.07 -38.92 -8.54
C ASP A 405 -4.23 -38.46 -7.65
N VAL A 406 -4.81 -37.28 -7.89
CA VAL A 406 -6.04 -36.83 -7.21
C VAL A 406 -7.24 -37.70 -7.58
N ILE A 407 -7.40 -38.06 -8.86
CA ILE A 407 -8.47 -38.98 -9.30
C ILE A 407 -8.24 -40.37 -8.70
N ARG A 408 -6.99 -40.85 -8.65
CA ARG A 408 -6.63 -42.11 -7.99
C ARG A 408 -6.98 -42.08 -6.51
N GLN A 409 -6.72 -40.97 -5.83
CA GLN A 409 -7.06 -40.79 -4.41
C GLN A 409 -8.58 -40.80 -4.20
N TRP A 410 -9.36 -40.09 -5.03
CA TRP A 410 -10.83 -40.14 -4.98
C TRP A 410 -11.38 -41.58 -5.12
N ILE A 411 -10.80 -42.38 -6.02
CA ILE A 411 -11.17 -43.80 -6.15
C ILE A 411 -10.76 -44.59 -4.91
N THR A 412 -9.54 -44.38 -4.42
CA THR A 412 -8.99 -45.05 -3.22
C THR A 412 -9.83 -44.77 -1.97
N ASP A 413 -10.33 -43.54 -1.82
CA ASP A 413 -11.19 -43.10 -0.71
C ASP A 413 -12.60 -43.67 -0.77
N GLY A 414 -12.90 -44.49 -1.78
CA GLY A 414 -14.17 -45.19 -1.91
C GLY A 414 -15.22 -44.40 -2.68
N VAL A 415 -14.81 -43.47 -3.54
CA VAL A 415 -15.65 -42.59 -4.37
C VAL A 415 -16.70 -41.76 -3.60
N PRO A 416 -16.26 -40.97 -2.60
CA PRO A 416 -17.15 -40.14 -1.79
C PRO A 416 -17.96 -39.12 -2.60
#